data_AF-A0A9W8CVZ6-F1
#
_entry.id   AF-A0A9W8CVZ6-F1
#
_cell.length_a   1.000
_cell.length_b   1.000
_cell.length_c   1.000
_cell.angle_alpha   90.00
_cell.angle_beta   90.00
_cell.angle_gamma   90.00
#
_symmetry.space_group_name_H-M   'P 1'
#
loop_
_entity.id
_entity.type
_entity.pdbx_description
1 polymer ?
#
loop_
_entity_poly.entity_id
_entity_poly.type
_entity_poly.pdbx_seq_one_letter_code
_entity_poly.pdbx_strand_id
1 'polypeptide(L)'
;MAPSPVPSNSEATAQNATQARLPKLTADFIAKHYPRNVSVVHVNVINRHGERTPGNHKIPAISPEHWNLCEHGNTLHGEFLRAVGLLAPQDPATGSGAQMQASAHTPPWHNFIFNKETRDMSGLIGASSSGKGPSDGSVHTAATCAFGQLTDLGRASMTALGAHMRALYVDALGFLPPTPRQAADGGPTGDLYLRATTYTRTFESLQQMLGGLYPSQPLGSPLFRVNVRPSNHESVYPGFGCARLRPLFAHFNSASRRLHAGELDGIYAEMLGIPALRQQVETGHSSWQDRFTIPIMDTVAAVHAHALPAPAAIDDAFVTRLAQASAIEYQHSAWKSAPLARMVIGRLVHECVDHIVAAVEGDRAADDQRSRMAIYSAHDTTLGPLLAVMGSGGDPGDPSAETPEGMVWPQFASSMRIELLKDARSPYPPVRPAWEDEQKDFSQDASMVPFEKRVRPVNVPKTLYRWSPASGRTTAERNPRAIRDYYVRVWYNDRTVQLPTCRDPGAHHTLLGPSVCTLDGFFKQVARFVPSEKEAAAECRTD
;
A
#
# COMPACT_ATOMS: atom_id res chain seq x y z
N MET A 1 11.13 -27.41 13.06
CA MET A 1 11.33 -26.00 12.70
C MET A 1 10.30 -25.20 13.48
N ALA A 2 10.72 -24.37 14.43
CA ALA A 2 9.80 -23.60 15.27
C ALA A 2 9.17 -22.45 14.44
N PRO A 3 7.87 -22.15 14.62
CA PRO A 3 7.27 -20.95 14.04
C PRO A 3 7.99 -19.71 14.59
N SER A 4 8.28 -18.75 13.71
CA SER A 4 8.88 -17.49 14.14
C SER A 4 7.89 -16.75 15.04
N PRO A 5 8.31 -16.25 16.22
CA PRO A 5 7.40 -15.59 17.14
C PRO A 5 6.84 -14.30 16.50
N VAL A 6 5.53 -14.13 16.61
CA VAL A 6 4.87 -12.83 16.43
C VAL A 6 5.48 -11.89 17.48
N PRO A 7 6.06 -10.73 17.11
CA PRO A 7 6.66 -9.86 18.09
C PRO A 7 5.58 -9.25 18.98
N SER A 8 5.76 -9.35 20.30
CA SER A 8 5.08 -8.48 21.25
C SER A 8 5.57 -7.04 21.05
N ASN A 9 4.66 -6.07 21.04
CA ASN A 9 4.94 -4.64 20.86
C ASN A 9 5.73 -3.99 22.02
N SER A 10 6.39 -4.77 22.86
CA SER A 10 7.02 -4.29 24.09
C SER A 10 8.55 -4.20 23.96
N GLU A 11 9.06 -3.18 23.26
CA GLU A 11 10.39 -2.63 23.54
C GLU A 11 10.35 -1.10 23.52
N ALA A 12 10.80 -0.52 24.63
CA ALA A 12 10.57 0.85 25.05
C ALA A 12 11.28 1.93 24.20
N THR A 13 10.67 3.12 24.14
CA THR A 13 11.30 4.43 23.86
C THR A 13 11.86 4.71 22.46
N ALA A 14 11.36 4.07 21.41
CA ALA A 14 11.47 4.69 20.09
C ALA A 14 10.33 5.72 19.96
N GLN A 15 10.64 7.02 19.95
CA GLN A 15 9.68 8.09 19.62
C GLN A 15 9.00 7.89 18.25
N ASN A 16 9.44 6.90 17.46
CA ASN A 16 8.92 6.54 16.14
C ASN A 16 8.87 5.01 15.97
N ALA A 17 7.67 4.42 16.07
CA ALA A 17 7.44 2.98 15.93
C ALA A 17 7.85 2.43 14.55
N THR A 18 7.86 3.27 13.51
CA THR A 18 8.34 2.89 12.18
C THR A 18 9.82 2.57 12.20
N GLN A 19 10.63 3.44 12.80
CA GLN A 19 12.07 3.22 12.89
C GLN A 19 12.41 1.96 13.69
N ALA A 20 11.64 1.64 14.73
CA ALA A 20 11.82 0.42 15.51
C ALA A 20 11.53 -0.87 14.71
N ARG A 21 10.64 -0.82 13.71
CA ARG A 21 10.27 -1.99 12.89
C ARG A 21 11.24 -2.25 11.73
N LEU A 22 11.95 -1.23 11.26
CA LEU A 22 12.87 -1.34 10.13
C LEU A 22 14.17 -2.02 10.57
N PRO A 23 14.66 -3.06 9.87
CA PRO A 23 15.87 -3.76 10.25
C PRO A 23 17.10 -2.89 10.03
N LYS A 24 18.14 -3.14 10.84
CA LYS A 24 19.47 -2.60 10.58
C LYS A 24 20.04 -3.25 9.32
N LEU A 25 20.44 -2.43 8.35
CA LEU A 25 21.05 -2.86 7.09
C LEU A 25 22.55 -3.15 7.27
N THR A 26 22.87 -4.17 8.07
CA THR A 26 24.26 -4.59 8.29
C THR A 26 24.88 -5.20 7.04
N ALA A 27 26.22 -5.31 7.00
CA ALA A 27 26.91 -6.01 5.91
C ALA A 27 26.39 -7.45 5.73
N ASP A 28 26.09 -8.16 6.83
CA ASP A 28 25.51 -9.51 6.80
C ASP A 28 24.10 -9.52 6.21
N PHE A 29 23.27 -8.52 6.55
CA PHE A 29 21.94 -8.37 5.95
C PHE A 29 22.07 -8.20 4.43
N ILE A 30 22.94 -7.30 3.98
CA ILE A 30 23.17 -7.06 2.55
C ILE A 30 23.70 -8.32 1.86
N ALA A 31 24.71 -8.99 2.42
CA ALA A 31 25.27 -10.21 1.85
C ALA A 31 24.25 -11.36 1.76
N LYS A 32 23.37 -11.49 2.77
CA LYS A 32 22.32 -12.50 2.82
C LYS A 32 21.22 -12.25 1.79
N HIS A 33 20.79 -11.00 1.62
CA HIS A 33 19.63 -10.66 0.79
C HIS A 33 20.00 -10.19 -0.62
N TYR A 34 21.22 -9.74 -0.85
CA TYR A 34 21.71 -9.21 -2.14
C TYR A 34 23.11 -9.76 -2.43
N PRO A 35 23.25 -11.08 -2.68
CA PRO A 35 24.54 -11.69 -2.99
C PRO A 35 25.12 -11.10 -4.29
N ARG A 36 26.45 -11.15 -4.45
CA ARG A 36 27.20 -10.42 -5.50
C ARG A 36 26.67 -10.52 -6.94
N ASN A 37 26.01 -11.62 -7.31
CA ASN A 37 25.51 -11.84 -8.67
C ASN A 37 24.03 -11.48 -8.86
N VAL A 38 23.36 -11.04 -7.80
CA VAL A 38 21.94 -10.66 -7.81
C VAL A 38 21.84 -9.14 -7.68
N SER A 39 21.31 -8.49 -8.72
CA SER A 39 21.09 -7.05 -8.75
C SER A 39 19.60 -6.71 -8.73
N VAL A 40 19.23 -5.58 -8.13
CA VAL A 40 17.88 -5.02 -8.23
C VAL A 40 17.72 -4.32 -9.59
N VAL A 41 16.62 -4.60 -10.28
CA VAL A 41 16.28 -4.01 -11.59
C VAL A 41 15.15 -3.00 -11.46
N HIS A 42 14.16 -3.28 -10.61
CA HIS A 42 13.02 -2.40 -10.35
C HIS A 42 12.43 -2.66 -8.97
N VAL A 43 11.81 -1.64 -8.36
CA VAL A 43 11.08 -1.78 -7.09
C VAL A 43 9.74 -1.05 -7.15
N ASN A 44 8.64 -1.77 -6.94
CA ASN A 44 7.38 -1.15 -6.56
C ASN A 44 7.34 -1.03 -5.03
N VAL A 45 7.22 0.19 -4.50
CA VAL A 45 7.00 0.48 -3.09
C VAL A 45 5.57 0.97 -2.91
N ILE A 46 4.81 0.31 -2.04
CA ILE A 46 3.45 0.70 -1.69
C ILE A 46 3.43 0.94 -0.19
N ASN A 47 3.09 2.14 0.27
CA ASN A 47 3.07 2.47 1.69
C ASN A 47 1.69 2.90 2.16
N ARG A 48 1.33 2.60 3.41
CA ARG A 48 0.29 3.33 4.14
C ARG A 48 0.84 4.72 4.48
N HIS A 49 -0.02 5.72 4.55
CA HIS A 49 0.35 7.00 5.15
C HIS A 49 0.85 6.83 6.60
N GLY A 50 1.56 7.84 7.11
CA GLY A 50 2.01 7.89 8.50
C GLY A 50 0.89 8.08 9.52
N GLU A 51 1.27 8.20 10.78
CA GLU A 51 0.40 8.47 11.91
C GLU A 51 -0.45 9.74 11.66
N ARG A 52 -1.72 9.65 12.02
CA ARG A 52 -2.68 10.73 11.83
C ARG A 52 -3.63 10.81 13.02
N THR A 53 -4.33 11.91 13.13
CA THR A 53 -5.52 11.98 13.98
C THR A 53 -6.61 11.00 13.51
N PRO A 54 -7.55 10.61 14.37
CA PRO A 54 -8.72 9.82 13.99
C PRO A 54 -9.48 10.49 12.84
N GLY A 55 -10.23 9.74 12.05
CA GLY A 55 -11.01 10.31 10.95
C GLY A 55 -12.20 11.17 11.42
N ASN A 56 -12.58 11.08 12.69
CA ASN A 56 -13.68 11.80 13.34
C ASN A 56 -13.59 11.67 14.87
N HIS A 57 -14.41 12.44 15.59
CA HIS A 57 -14.48 12.42 17.06
C HIS A 57 -15.55 11.48 17.62
N LYS A 58 -15.53 10.19 17.24
CA LYS A 58 -16.58 9.22 17.65
C LYS A 58 -16.44 8.70 19.08
N ILE A 59 -15.24 8.77 19.69
CA ILE A 59 -15.00 8.27 21.05
C ILE A 59 -14.37 9.36 21.93
N PRO A 60 -15.15 10.38 22.36
CA PRO A 60 -14.63 11.49 23.16
C PRO A 60 -14.00 11.07 24.49
N ALA A 61 -14.36 9.90 25.02
CA ALA A 61 -13.84 9.39 26.28
C ALA A 61 -12.33 9.04 26.24
N ILE A 62 -11.74 8.86 25.05
CA ILE A 62 -10.30 8.58 24.87
C ILE A 62 -9.63 9.46 23.81
N SER A 63 -10.41 10.14 22.97
CA SER A 63 -9.90 11.03 21.93
C SER A 63 -10.16 12.47 22.33
N PRO A 64 -9.13 13.33 22.38
CA PRO A 64 -9.36 14.74 22.64
C PRO A 64 -10.14 15.40 21.50
N GLU A 65 -10.80 16.51 21.81
CA GLU A 65 -11.46 17.38 20.83
C GLU A 65 -10.40 18.08 19.95
N HIS A 66 -9.34 18.63 20.57
CA HIS A 66 -8.25 19.29 19.87
C HIS A 66 -6.94 18.48 19.94
N TRP A 67 -6.55 17.91 18.80
CA TRP A 67 -5.31 17.17 18.64
C TRP A 67 -4.13 18.11 18.32
N ASN A 68 -3.45 18.62 19.34
CA ASN A 68 -2.32 19.56 19.18
C ASN A 68 -1.00 18.87 18.79
N LEU A 69 -0.99 18.19 17.64
CA LEU A 69 0.12 17.34 17.16
C LEU A 69 0.62 17.70 15.75
N CYS A 70 0.25 18.87 15.22
CA CYS A 70 0.50 19.30 13.84
C CYS A 70 1.20 20.67 13.75
N GLU A 71 2.14 20.97 14.65
CA GLU A 71 2.84 22.26 14.65
C GLU A 71 3.58 22.51 13.34
N HIS A 72 4.47 21.60 12.95
CA HIS A 72 5.17 21.68 11.67
C HIS A 72 4.24 21.32 10.52
N GLY A 73 3.34 20.37 10.77
CA GLY A 73 2.39 19.87 9.79
C GLY A 73 1.48 20.96 9.25
N ASN A 74 0.98 21.87 10.09
CA ASN A 74 0.11 22.97 9.66
C ASN A 74 0.86 23.97 8.78
N THR A 75 2.13 24.23 9.08
CA THR A 75 2.98 25.11 8.25
C THR A 75 3.18 24.51 6.85
N LEU A 76 3.65 23.26 6.79
CA LEU A 76 3.88 22.55 5.52
C LEU A 76 2.59 22.33 4.74
N HIS A 77 1.49 22.02 5.43
CA HIS A 77 0.18 21.88 4.81
C HIS A 77 -0.27 23.19 4.16
N GLY A 78 -0.12 24.32 4.87
CA GLY A 78 -0.42 25.64 4.35
C GLY A 78 0.44 26.03 3.13
N GLU A 79 1.72 25.65 3.11
CA GLU A 79 2.58 25.82 1.93
C GLU A 79 2.12 24.95 0.76
N PHE A 80 1.78 23.69 1.01
CA PHE A 80 1.24 22.80 -0.01
C PHE A 80 -0.05 23.39 -0.61
N LEU A 81 -1.00 23.81 0.23
CA LEU A 81 -2.26 24.41 -0.22
C LEU A 81 -2.03 25.69 -1.03
N ARG A 82 -1.05 26.53 -0.66
CA ARG A 82 -0.64 27.70 -1.45
C ARG A 82 -0.06 27.29 -2.81
N ALA A 83 0.82 26.28 -2.83
CA ALA A 83 1.45 25.79 -4.06
C ALA A 83 0.43 25.22 -5.05
N VAL A 84 -0.65 24.62 -4.55
CA VAL A 84 -1.78 24.15 -5.37
C VAL A 84 -2.92 25.19 -5.45
N GLY A 85 -2.63 26.47 -5.24
CA GLY A 85 -3.58 27.57 -5.50
C GLY A 85 -4.88 27.55 -4.68
N LEU A 86 -4.91 26.86 -3.54
CA LEU A 86 -6.07 26.74 -2.66
C LEU A 86 -6.05 27.70 -1.47
N LEU A 87 -4.92 28.37 -1.23
CA LEU A 87 -4.79 29.46 -0.26
C LEU A 87 -4.20 30.69 -0.97
N ALA A 88 -4.86 31.84 -0.85
CA ALA A 88 -4.35 33.10 -1.38
C ALA A 88 -3.14 33.60 -0.56
N PRO A 89 -2.16 34.30 -1.17
CA PRO A 89 -1.14 35.03 -0.43
C PRO A 89 -1.82 36.04 0.51
N GLN A 90 -1.33 36.18 1.75
CA GLN A 90 -1.76 37.28 2.60
C GLN A 90 -1.26 38.60 2.00
N ASP A 91 -2.17 39.57 1.85
CA ASP A 91 -1.79 40.96 1.63
C ASP A 91 -1.35 41.56 2.98
N PRO A 92 -0.07 41.90 3.18
CA PRO A 92 0.44 42.38 4.46
C PRO A 92 -0.21 43.69 4.94
N ALA A 93 -1.00 44.37 4.09
CA ALA A 93 -1.63 45.64 4.42
C ALA A 93 -2.96 45.56 5.22
N THR A 94 -3.66 44.42 5.26
CA THR A 94 -5.06 44.41 5.77
C THR A 94 -5.35 43.61 7.04
N GLY A 95 -4.40 42.83 7.58
CA GLY A 95 -4.50 42.28 8.95
C GLY A 95 -5.76 41.48 9.30
N SER A 96 -6.59 41.10 8.32
CA SER A 96 -7.82 40.34 8.53
C SER A 96 -7.56 38.86 8.28
N GLY A 97 -8.07 38.02 9.19
CA GLY A 97 -7.82 36.58 9.22
C GLY A 97 -8.07 35.90 7.87
N ALA A 98 -7.23 34.91 7.56
CA ALA A 98 -7.24 34.14 6.32
C ALA A 98 -8.67 33.73 5.92
N GLN A 99 -9.26 34.41 4.94
CA GLN A 99 -10.45 33.93 4.26
C GLN A 99 -10.01 32.97 3.15
N MET A 100 -10.56 31.76 3.20
CA MET A 100 -10.46 30.75 2.15
C MET A 100 -11.24 31.24 0.92
N GLN A 101 -10.69 32.18 0.16
CA GLN A 101 -11.25 32.55 -1.13
C GLN A 101 -10.85 31.47 -2.14
N ALA A 102 -11.79 30.55 -2.41
CA ALA A 102 -11.73 29.74 -3.61
C ALA A 102 -11.76 30.71 -4.81
N SER A 103 -10.59 30.96 -5.39
CA SER A 103 -10.45 31.74 -6.61
C SER A 103 -11.39 31.15 -7.67
N ALA A 104 -12.19 32.00 -8.32
CA ALA A 104 -13.07 31.59 -9.42
C ALA A 104 -12.30 31.03 -10.65
N HIS A 105 -10.97 30.97 -10.58
CA HIS A 105 -10.07 30.54 -11.65
C HIS A 105 -9.25 29.30 -11.29
N THR A 106 -9.65 28.49 -10.31
CA THR A 106 -8.92 27.24 -9.99
C THR A 106 -8.84 26.36 -11.25
N PRO A 107 -7.62 26.05 -11.76
CA PRO A 107 -7.48 25.22 -12.96
C PRO A 107 -8.19 23.88 -12.81
N PRO A 108 -8.81 23.33 -13.87
CA PRO A 108 -9.59 22.08 -13.82
C PRO A 108 -8.87 20.90 -13.16
N TRP A 109 -7.53 20.88 -13.17
CA TRP A 109 -6.75 19.81 -12.57
C TRP A 109 -6.77 19.78 -11.03
N HIS A 110 -7.01 20.93 -10.38
CA HIS A 110 -7.15 21.02 -8.93
C HIS A 110 -8.42 20.32 -8.42
N ASN A 111 -9.45 20.24 -9.27
CA ASN A 111 -10.65 19.45 -8.96
C ASN A 111 -10.35 17.94 -8.91
N PHE A 112 -9.21 17.45 -9.41
CA PHE A 112 -8.90 16.02 -9.38
C PHE A 112 -8.13 15.59 -8.14
N ILE A 113 -7.38 16.48 -7.49
CA ILE A 113 -6.74 16.18 -6.20
C ILE A 113 -7.79 16.13 -5.09
N PHE A 114 -8.89 16.88 -5.20
CA PHE A 114 -9.90 17.01 -4.14
C PHE A 114 -11.34 17.00 -4.66
N ASN A 115 -11.69 16.08 -5.58
CA ASN A 115 -12.97 16.20 -6.30
C ASN A 115 -14.18 16.36 -5.36
N LYS A 116 -14.87 17.47 -5.63
CA LYS A 116 -16.12 17.98 -5.10
C LYS A 116 -17.33 17.14 -5.56
N GLU A 117 -17.11 16.09 -6.34
CA GLU A 117 -18.17 15.16 -6.74
C GLU A 117 -18.60 14.27 -5.57
N THR A 118 -19.61 14.78 -4.86
CA THR A 118 -20.52 14.10 -3.90
C THR A 118 -20.05 13.92 -2.46
N ARG A 119 -18.88 14.42 -2.08
CA ARG A 119 -18.58 14.66 -0.67
C ARG A 119 -18.27 16.12 -0.47
N ASP A 120 -19.20 16.78 0.21
CA ASP A 120 -19.03 18.05 0.86
C ASP A 120 -17.55 18.30 1.23
N MET A 121 -16.92 19.28 0.57
CA MET A 121 -15.53 19.69 0.77
C MET A 121 -15.25 20.12 2.23
N SER A 122 -16.30 20.37 3.01
CA SER A 122 -16.24 20.49 4.47
C SER A 122 -15.54 19.31 5.14
N GLY A 123 -15.53 18.11 4.55
CA GLY A 123 -14.89 16.92 5.12
C GLY A 123 -13.48 16.59 4.63
N LEU A 124 -12.89 17.39 3.74
CA LEU A 124 -11.64 17.07 3.03
C LEU A 124 -10.44 17.86 3.55
N ILE A 125 -10.66 19.13 3.88
CA ILE A 125 -10.06 19.73 5.06
C ILE A 125 -10.83 19.05 6.18
N GLY A 126 -10.21 18.19 6.99
CA GLY A 126 -10.94 17.45 8.01
C GLY A 126 -11.93 18.39 8.64
N ALA A 127 -13.23 18.12 8.47
CA ALA A 127 -14.25 18.99 9.00
C ALA A 127 -13.80 19.28 10.42
N SER A 128 -13.86 20.54 10.80
CA SER A 128 -14.30 20.84 12.15
C SER A 128 -15.68 20.16 12.27
N SER A 129 -15.70 18.83 12.40
CA SER A 129 -16.67 18.18 13.23
C SER A 129 -16.28 18.69 14.60
N SER A 130 -16.77 19.88 14.93
CA SER A 130 -16.95 20.32 16.30
C SER A 130 -17.48 19.09 17.01
N GLY A 131 -16.67 18.53 17.93
CA GLY A 131 -17.03 17.30 18.60
C GLY A 131 -18.45 17.45 19.13
N LYS A 132 -19.35 16.55 18.79
CA LYS A 132 -20.63 16.49 19.49
C LYS A 132 -20.34 15.80 20.82
N GLY A 133 -19.74 16.54 21.74
CA GLY A 133 -19.36 16.08 23.07
C GLY A 133 -19.19 17.27 24.01
N PRO A 134 -19.31 17.07 25.33
CA PRO A 134 -18.89 18.07 26.30
C PRO A 134 -17.41 18.37 26.10
N SER A 135 -17.01 19.64 26.22
CA SER A 135 -15.61 20.05 26.13
C SER A 135 -14.77 19.23 27.12
N ASP A 136 -13.66 18.70 26.64
CA ASP A 136 -12.69 17.91 27.42
C ASP A 136 -11.61 18.80 28.08
N GLY A 137 -11.73 20.12 27.95
CA GLY A 137 -10.75 21.09 28.43
C GLY A 137 -9.51 21.23 27.53
N SER A 138 -9.43 20.50 26.41
CA SER A 138 -8.41 20.76 25.39
C SER A 138 -8.66 22.13 24.74
N VAL A 139 -7.59 22.81 24.32
CA VAL A 139 -7.66 24.15 23.73
C VAL A 139 -7.05 24.12 22.34
N HIS A 140 -7.74 24.76 21.40
CA HIS A 140 -7.25 24.96 20.05
C HIS A 140 -6.00 25.85 20.04
N THR A 141 -4.97 25.43 19.30
CA THR A 141 -3.69 26.12 19.14
C THR A 141 -3.25 26.13 17.67
N ALA A 142 -2.13 26.79 17.37
CA ALA A 142 -1.51 26.70 16.04
C ALA A 142 -1.08 25.27 15.66
N ALA A 143 -0.92 24.38 16.64
CA ALA A 143 -0.56 22.98 16.44
C ALA A 143 -1.79 22.05 16.33
N THR A 144 -3.02 22.57 16.40
CA THR A 144 -4.23 21.75 16.29
C THR A 144 -4.35 21.15 14.90
N CYS A 145 -4.41 19.83 14.84
CA CYS A 145 -4.71 19.06 13.65
C CYS A 145 -6.22 19.06 13.37
N ALA A 146 -6.59 19.03 12.09
CA ALA A 146 -7.90 18.56 11.67
C ALA A 146 -8.03 17.04 11.86
N PHE A 147 -9.26 16.52 11.92
CA PHE A 147 -9.49 15.07 11.93
C PHE A 147 -9.05 14.43 10.60
N GLY A 148 -8.35 13.30 10.69
CA GLY A 148 -7.76 12.58 9.57
C GLY A 148 -6.48 13.20 9.00
N GLN A 149 -5.94 14.26 9.63
CA GLN A 149 -4.72 14.94 9.21
C GLN A 149 -3.47 14.18 9.66
N LEU A 150 -2.46 14.14 8.80
CA LEU A 150 -1.13 13.59 9.11
C LEU A 150 -0.45 14.44 10.20
N THR A 151 -0.06 13.81 11.31
CA THR A 151 0.60 14.50 12.43
C THR A 151 2.09 14.67 12.19
N ASP A 152 2.77 15.44 13.04
CA ASP A 152 4.23 15.58 13.01
C ASP A 152 4.94 14.24 13.24
N LEU A 153 4.38 13.37 14.09
CA LEU A 153 4.86 11.98 14.23
C LEU A 153 4.72 11.21 12.91
N GLY A 154 3.57 11.33 12.25
CA GLY A 154 3.34 10.69 10.95
C GLY A 154 4.32 11.14 9.88
N ARG A 155 4.69 12.43 9.91
CA ARG A 155 5.71 12.96 9.01
C ARG A 155 7.08 12.36 9.31
N ALA A 156 7.48 12.34 10.58
CA ALA A 156 8.74 11.74 11.00
C ALA A 156 8.84 10.25 10.65
N SER A 157 7.78 9.47 10.82
CA SER A 157 7.67 8.07 10.38
C SER A 157 7.93 7.90 8.90
N MET A 158 7.29 8.72 8.07
CA MET A 158 7.45 8.64 6.62
C MET A 158 8.84 9.11 6.15
N THR A 159 9.42 10.13 6.79
CA THR A 159 10.82 10.52 6.55
C THR A 159 11.78 9.40 6.92
N ALA A 160 11.57 8.73 8.06
CA ALA A 160 12.39 7.59 8.47
C ALA A 160 12.27 6.42 7.48
N LEU A 161 11.08 6.14 6.96
CA LEU A 161 10.88 5.16 5.89
C LEU A 161 11.66 5.55 4.63
N GLY A 162 11.60 6.82 4.22
CA GLY A 162 12.39 7.36 3.10
C GLY A 162 13.90 7.21 3.30
N ALA A 163 14.39 7.54 4.49
CA ALA A 163 15.81 7.41 4.85
C ALA A 163 16.27 5.94 4.82
N HIS A 164 15.42 5.01 5.25
CA HIS A 164 15.71 3.58 5.11
C HIS A 164 15.80 3.14 3.63
N MET A 165 14.90 3.63 2.77
CA MET A 165 14.99 3.37 1.34
C MET A 165 16.27 3.94 0.73
N ARG A 166 16.73 5.12 1.18
CA ARG A 166 18.04 5.66 0.77
C ARG A 166 19.18 4.75 1.19
N ALA A 167 19.24 4.41 2.47
CA ALA A 167 20.30 3.57 3.02
C ALA A 167 20.42 2.24 2.27
N LEU A 168 19.30 1.65 1.86
CA LEU A 168 19.30 0.42 1.08
C LEU A 168 19.62 0.67 -0.41
N TYR A 169 18.77 1.44 -1.10
CA TYR A 169 18.76 1.50 -2.55
C TYR A 169 19.74 2.51 -3.14
N VAL A 170 20.17 3.51 -2.38
CA VAL A 170 21.20 4.46 -2.82
C VAL A 170 22.55 4.02 -2.25
N ASP A 171 22.65 3.94 -0.92
CA ASP A 171 23.97 3.86 -0.27
C ASP A 171 24.55 2.44 -0.30
N ALA A 172 23.75 1.42 0.03
CA ALA A 172 24.24 0.03 0.11
C ALA A 172 24.28 -0.68 -1.26
N LEU A 173 23.28 -0.46 -2.11
CA LEU A 173 23.13 -1.17 -3.38
C LEU A 173 23.55 -0.37 -4.61
N GLY A 174 23.65 0.97 -4.53
CA GLY A 174 23.91 1.82 -5.69
C GLY A 174 22.85 1.68 -6.80
N PHE A 175 21.64 1.26 -6.44
CA PHE A 175 20.55 0.98 -7.37
C PHE A 175 19.91 2.28 -7.91
N LEU A 176 19.70 3.24 -7.02
CA LEU A 176 19.28 4.61 -7.33
C LEU A 176 20.48 5.56 -7.26
N PRO A 177 20.51 6.62 -8.09
CA PRO A 177 21.58 7.61 -8.03
C PRO A 177 21.53 8.40 -6.71
N PRO A 178 22.65 8.98 -6.24
CA PRO A 178 22.67 9.80 -5.02
C PRO A 178 21.77 11.05 -5.08
N THR A 179 21.60 11.58 -6.29
CA THR A 179 20.73 12.71 -6.65
C THR A 179 19.86 12.32 -7.84
N PRO A 180 18.59 12.77 -7.91
CA PRO A 180 17.73 12.48 -9.06
C PRO A 180 18.32 13.00 -10.36
N ARG A 181 18.18 12.24 -11.44
CA ARG A 181 18.64 12.65 -12.77
C ARG A 181 17.71 13.71 -13.34
N GLN A 182 18.30 14.77 -13.89
CA GLN A 182 17.58 15.79 -14.65
C GLN A 182 17.14 15.18 -15.98
N ALA A 183 15.86 15.35 -16.33
CA ALA A 183 15.38 14.96 -17.65
C ALA A 183 16.01 15.86 -18.73
N ALA A 184 16.29 15.29 -19.90
CA ALA A 184 16.97 15.97 -21.00
C ALA A 184 16.20 17.19 -21.53
N ASP A 185 14.88 17.20 -21.39
CA ASP A 185 13.97 18.29 -21.78
C ASP A 185 13.77 19.33 -20.67
N GLY A 186 14.51 19.24 -19.55
CA GLY A 186 14.30 20.09 -18.38
C GLY A 186 13.06 19.70 -17.54
N GLY A 187 12.37 18.63 -17.91
CA GLY A 187 11.17 18.13 -17.24
C GLY A 187 11.45 17.40 -15.92
N PRO A 188 10.40 16.82 -15.30
CA PRO A 188 10.53 16.04 -14.09
C PRO A 188 11.45 14.84 -14.27
N THR A 189 12.15 14.43 -13.21
CA THR A 189 13.01 13.23 -13.25
C THR A 189 12.23 11.98 -13.65
N GLY A 190 12.85 11.14 -14.50
CA GLY A 190 12.31 9.84 -14.90
C GLY A 190 12.66 8.69 -13.96
N ASP A 191 13.50 8.93 -12.95
CA ASP A 191 14.03 7.87 -12.06
C ASP A 191 12.94 7.20 -11.23
N LEU A 192 11.93 7.98 -10.85
CA LEU A 192 10.84 7.57 -9.99
C LEU A 192 9.50 7.75 -10.70
N TYR A 193 8.66 6.71 -10.63
CA TYR A 193 7.22 6.88 -10.81
C TYR A 193 6.58 7.13 -9.45
N LEU A 194 5.93 8.27 -9.26
CA LEU A 194 5.34 8.64 -7.97
C LEU A 194 3.83 8.74 -8.10
N ARG A 195 3.11 8.13 -7.16
CA ARG A 195 1.64 8.19 -7.12
C ARG A 195 1.13 8.33 -5.70
N ALA A 196 0.15 9.21 -5.53
CA ALA A 196 -0.62 9.33 -4.30
C ALA A 196 -2.12 9.31 -4.62
N THR A 197 -2.93 9.00 -3.61
CA THR A 197 -4.38 9.18 -3.70
C THR A 197 -4.77 10.64 -3.50
N THR A 198 -6.05 10.95 -3.67
CA THR A 198 -6.62 12.30 -3.44
C THR A 198 -6.67 12.74 -1.97
N TYR A 199 -6.29 11.86 -1.04
CA TYR A 199 -6.22 12.23 0.37
C TYR A 199 -4.94 13.01 0.65
N THR A 200 -5.06 14.22 1.20
CA THR A 200 -3.91 15.08 1.58
C THR A 200 -2.83 14.32 2.35
N ARG A 201 -3.22 13.53 3.36
CA ARG A 201 -2.30 12.72 4.18
C ARG A 201 -1.45 11.73 3.39
N THR A 202 -1.92 11.18 2.26
CA THR A 202 -1.12 10.25 1.44
C THR A 202 -0.14 11.03 0.59
N PHE A 203 -0.55 12.17 0.03
CA PHE A 203 0.34 13.08 -0.68
C PHE A 203 1.46 13.60 0.23
N GLU A 204 1.12 14.08 1.42
CA GLU A 204 2.10 14.56 2.40
C GLU A 204 3.02 13.45 2.87
N SER A 205 2.49 12.24 3.11
CA SER A 205 3.33 11.07 3.44
C SER A 205 4.34 10.77 2.33
N LEU A 206 3.94 10.90 1.06
CA LEU A 206 4.84 10.74 -0.08
C LEU A 206 5.92 11.83 -0.08
N GLN A 207 5.56 13.09 0.16
CA GLN A 207 6.52 14.19 0.27
C GLN A 207 7.56 13.93 1.37
N GLN A 208 7.13 13.47 2.55
CA GLN A 208 8.05 13.17 3.65
C GLN A 208 8.98 12.00 3.32
N MET A 209 8.45 10.95 2.67
CA MET A 209 9.25 9.82 2.21
C MET A 209 10.29 10.24 1.16
N LEU A 210 9.93 11.13 0.22
CA LEU A 210 10.88 11.68 -0.75
C LEU A 210 11.96 12.53 -0.06
N GLY A 211 11.60 13.32 0.94
CA GLY A 211 12.55 14.09 1.75
C GLY A 211 13.56 13.22 2.49
N GLY A 212 13.14 12.03 2.95
CA GLY A 212 14.05 11.02 3.51
C GLY A 212 14.91 10.31 2.47
N LEU A 213 14.37 10.02 1.29
CA LEU A 213 15.08 9.34 0.20
C LEU A 213 16.17 10.22 -0.44
N TYR A 214 15.84 11.50 -0.62
CA TYR A 214 16.66 12.50 -1.28
C TYR A 214 16.80 13.76 -0.41
N PRO A 215 17.44 13.66 0.76
CA PRO A 215 17.59 14.79 1.66
C PRO A 215 18.50 15.88 1.04
N SER A 216 18.26 17.14 1.41
CA SER A 216 19.14 18.28 1.08
C SER A 216 19.40 18.43 -0.43
N GLN A 217 18.34 18.44 -1.23
CA GLN A 217 18.46 18.65 -2.67
C GLN A 217 19.08 20.02 -2.99
N PRO A 218 20.14 20.07 -3.84
CA PRO A 218 20.70 21.33 -4.31
C PRO A 218 19.66 22.25 -4.94
N LEU A 219 19.92 23.55 -4.89
CA LEU A 219 19.13 24.52 -5.64
C LEU A 219 19.20 24.18 -7.13
N GLY A 220 18.04 24.05 -7.79
CA GLY A 220 17.95 23.63 -9.18
C GLY A 220 17.91 22.10 -9.40
N SER A 221 17.75 21.31 -8.34
CA SER A 221 17.44 19.88 -8.48
C SER A 221 16.19 19.64 -9.34
N PRO A 222 16.10 18.48 -10.03
CA PRO A 222 14.97 18.15 -10.87
C PRO A 222 13.66 18.12 -10.08
N LEU A 223 12.57 18.54 -10.73
CA LEU A 223 11.23 18.41 -10.17
C LEU A 223 10.79 16.94 -10.17
N PHE A 224 9.92 16.61 -9.23
CA PHE A 224 9.24 15.32 -9.18
C PHE A 224 7.82 15.45 -9.71
N ARG A 225 7.38 14.51 -10.56
CA ARG A 225 5.97 14.42 -10.98
C ARG A 225 5.24 13.44 -10.08
N VAL A 226 4.25 13.94 -9.35
CA VAL A 226 3.33 13.09 -8.57
C VAL A 226 2.05 12.88 -9.37
N ASN A 227 1.73 11.62 -9.65
CA ASN A 227 0.51 11.23 -10.33
C ASN A 227 -0.62 11.05 -9.31
N VAL A 228 -1.80 11.57 -9.61
CA VAL A 228 -3.02 11.40 -8.81
C VAL A 228 -4.14 11.03 -9.77
N ARG A 229 -4.99 10.07 -9.38
CA ARG A 229 -6.18 9.70 -10.15
C ARG A 229 -7.45 10.23 -9.48
N PRO A 230 -8.47 10.61 -10.26
CA PRO A 230 -9.80 10.86 -9.72
C PRO A 230 -10.36 9.64 -8.97
N SER A 231 -11.17 9.88 -7.94
CA SER A 231 -11.68 8.83 -7.04
C SER A 231 -12.51 7.75 -7.75
N ASN A 232 -13.18 8.07 -8.84
CA ASN A 232 -13.96 7.14 -9.68
C ASN A 232 -13.08 6.28 -10.61
N HIS A 233 -11.82 6.67 -10.86
CA HIS A 233 -10.83 5.92 -11.63
C HIS A 233 -9.70 5.35 -10.75
N GLU A 234 -9.86 5.44 -9.43
CA GLU A 234 -8.85 5.01 -8.48
C GLU A 234 -8.71 3.48 -8.46
N SER A 235 -7.46 3.04 -8.41
CA SER A 235 -7.06 1.63 -8.38
C SER A 235 -6.28 1.28 -7.11
N VAL A 236 -5.75 2.28 -6.39
CA VAL A 236 -4.97 2.10 -5.17
C VAL A 236 -5.84 1.69 -3.98
N TYR A 237 -7.14 1.98 -4.01
CA TYR A 237 -8.11 1.46 -3.04
C TYR A 237 -9.38 0.95 -3.74
N PRO A 238 -10.17 0.08 -3.08
CA PRO A 238 -11.42 -0.41 -3.65
C PRO A 238 -12.36 0.72 -4.12
N GLY A 239 -12.82 0.60 -5.36
CA GLY A 239 -13.75 1.56 -5.96
C GLY A 239 -15.14 1.41 -5.33
N PHE A 240 -15.46 2.22 -4.33
CA PHE A 240 -16.75 2.15 -3.61
C PHE A 240 -17.99 2.52 -4.46
N GLY A 241 -17.79 3.05 -5.67
CA GLY A 241 -18.83 3.24 -6.69
C GLY A 241 -19.17 1.98 -7.50
N CYS A 242 -18.43 0.89 -7.31
CA CYS A 242 -18.69 -0.40 -7.96
C CYS A 242 -19.96 -1.04 -7.38
N ALA A 243 -21.04 -1.09 -8.19
CA ALA A 243 -22.36 -1.53 -7.73
C ALA A 243 -22.36 -2.97 -7.20
N ARG A 244 -21.61 -3.86 -7.86
CA ARG A 244 -21.46 -5.27 -7.47
C ARG A 244 -20.60 -5.49 -6.22
N LEU A 245 -19.70 -4.54 -5.89
CA LEU A 245 -18.74 -4.70 -4.79
C LEU A 245 -19.43 -4.68 -3.41
N ARG A 246 -20.46 -3.85 -3.22
CA ARG A 246 -21.17 -3.73 -1.94
C ARG A 246 -21.85 -5.03 -1.48
N PRO A 247 -22.74 -5.67 -2.27
CA PRO A 247 -23.37 -6.92 -1.85
C PRO A 247 -22.35 -8.05 -1.65
N LEU A 248 -21.27 -8.08 -2.42
CA LEU A 248 -20.20 -9.07 -2.23
C LEU A 248 -19.43 -8.84 -0.93
N PHE A 249 -19.11 -7.60 -0.57
CA PHE A 249 -18.54 -7.31 0.74
C PHE A 249 -19.46 -7.77 1.87
N ALA A 250 -20.76 -7.46 1.80
CA ALA A 250 -21.70 -7.90 2.83
C ALA A 250 -21.73 -9.44 2.95
N HIS A 251 -21.85 -10.15 1.82
CA HIS A 251 -21.87 -11.61 1.81
C HIS A 251 -20.60 -12.24 2.41
N PHE A 252 -19.42 -11.81 1.94
CA PHE A 252 -18.15 -12.40 2.40
C PHE A 252 -17.79 -11.95 3.83
N ASN A 253 -18.15 -10.73 4.24
CA ASN A 253 -17.95 -10.28 5.62
C ASN A 253 -18.79 -11.12 6.58
N SER A 254 -20.07 -11.36 6.28
CA SER A 254 -20.91 -12.22 7.14
C SER A 254 -20.41 -13.66 7.21
N ALA A 255 -19.89 -14.21 6.10
CA ALA A 255 -19.20 -15.51 6.13
C ALA A 255 -17.94 -15.48 7.01
N SER A 256 -17.12 -14.44 6.88
CA SER A 256 -15.91 -14.25 7.71
C SER A 256 -16.27 -14.14 9.19
N ARG A 257 -17.32 -13.39 9.54
CA ARG A 257 -17.80 -13.24 10.91
C ARG A 257 -18.24 -14.56 11.52
N ARG A 258 -18.94 -15.42 10.76
CA ARG A 258 -19.35 -16.75 11.23
C ARG A 258 -18.16 -17.66 11.50
N LEU A 259 -17.14 -17.63 10.62
CA LEU A 259 -15.93 -18.44 10.78
C LEU A 259 -15.09 -18.01 11.99
N HIS A 260 -15.12 -16.72 12.32
CA HIS A 260 -14.35 -16.11 13.39
C HIS A 260 -15.20 -15.66 14.59
N ALA A 261 -16.39 -16.25 14.76
CA ALA A 261 -17.36 -15.81 15.77
C ALA A 261 -16.75 -15.83 17.19
N GLY A 262 -15.99 -16.87 17.55
CA GLY A 262 -15.35 -16.94 18.86
C GLY A 262 -14.38 -15.78 19.15
N GLU A 263 -13.50 -15.45 18.20
CA GLU A 263 -12.55 -14.34 18.34
C GLU A 263 -13.27 -12.99 18.34
N LEU A 264 -14.21 -12.80 17.41
CA LEU A 264 -14.95 -11.55 17.23
C LEU A 264 -15.93 -11.28 18.39
N ASP A 265 -16.59 -12.31 18.92
CA ASP A 265 -17.48 -12.19 20.08
C ASP A 265 -16.65 -11.93 21.36
N GLY A 266 -15.47 -12.53 21.47
CA GLY A 266 -14.53 -12.29 22.57
C GLY A 266 -14.07 -10.83 22.63
N ILE A 267 -13.55 -10.29 21.53
CA ILE A 267 -13.12 -8.89 21.47
C ILE A 267 -14.31 -7.93 21.61
N TYR A 268 -15.50 -8.30 21.10
CA TYR A 268 -16.71 -7.51 21.28
C TYR A 268 -17.11 -7.39 22.75
N ALA A 269 -17.11 -8.52 23.48
CA ALA A 269 -17.38 -8.53 24.92
C ALA A 269 -16.33 -7.73 25.71
N GLU A 270 -15.05 -7.85 25.35
CA GLU A 270 -13.97 -7.07 25.94
C GLU A 270 -14.19 -5.55 25.73
N MET A 271 -14.51 -5.11 24.51
CA MET A 271 -14.81 -3.71 24.21
C MET A 271 -16.04 -3.17 24.95
N LEU A 272 -17.10 -3.97 25.11
CA LEU A 272 -18.26 -3.62 25.94
C LEU A 272 -17.90 -3.50 27.43
N GLY A 273 -16.91 -4.27 27.89
CA GLY A 273 -16.36 -4.20 29.23
C GLY A 273 -15.61 -2.90 29.53
N ILE A 274 -15.07 -2.23 28.51
CA ILE A 274 -14.33 -0.98 28.65
C ILE A 274 -15.31 0.20 28.61
N PRO A 275 -15.57 0.91 29.73
CA PRO A 275 -16.62 1.95 29.78
C PRO A 275 -16.43 3.05 28.74
N ALA A 276 -15.18 3.39 28.43
CA ALA A 276 -14.84 4.43 27.46
C ALA A 276 -15.15 4.05 26.00
N LEU A 277 -15.29 2.76 25.69
CA LEU A 277 -15.59 2.27 24.34
C LEU A 277 -17.07 1.89 24.17
N ARG A 278 -17.76 1.52 25.27
CA ARG A 278 -19.10 0.92 25.27
C ARG A 278 -20.11 1.62 24.36
N GLN A 279 -20.26 2.94 24.48
CA GLN A 279 -21.23 3.69 23.68
C GLN A 279 -20.98 3.52 22.17
N GLN A 280 -19.71 3.61 21.74
CA GLN A 280 -19.35 3.46 20.34
C GLN A 280 -19.53 2.01 19.87
N VAL A 281 -19.36 1.01 20.74
CA VAL A 281 -19.63 -0.39 20.43
C VAL A 281 -21.12 -0.62 20.19
N GLU A 282 -21.98 -0.08 21.07
CA GLU A 282 -23.44 -0.26 21.01
C GLU A 282 -24.09 0.47 19.84
N THR A 283 -23.55 1.64 19.46
CA THR A 283 -24.18 2.54 18.47
C THR A 283 -23.43 2.63 17.14
N GLY A 284 -22.17 2.20 17.10
CA GLY A 284 -21.27 2.36 15.96
C GLY A 284 -21.34 1.27 14.89
N HIS A 285 -22.29 0.34 15.01
CA HIS A 285 -22.43 -0.79 14.09
C HIS A 285 -22.80 -0.34 12.66
N SER A 286 -21.99 -0.74 11.69
CA SER A 286 -22.31 -0.55 10.28
C SER A 286 -23.16 -1.71 9.76
N SER A 287 -24.48 -1.52 9.72
CA SER A 287 -25.43 -2.57 9.33
C SER A 287 -25.22 -3.12 7.92
N TRP A 288 -24.64 -2.35 7.00
CA TRP A 288 -24.37 -2.83 5.64
C TRP A 288 -23.01 -3.56 5.50
N GLN A 289 -22.08 -3.34 6.43
CA GLN A 289 -20.74 -3.92 6.37
C GLN A 289 -20.58 -5.10 7.33
N ASP A 290 -21.45 -5.19 8.34
CA ASP A 290 -21.34 -6.15 9.46
C ASP A 290 -19.98 -6.00 10.17
N ARG A 291 -19.59 -4.74 10.44
CA ARG A 291 -18.29 -4.37 11.03
C ARG A 291 -18.47 -3.47 12.24
N PHE A 292 -17.70 -3.74 13.29
CA PHE A 292 -17.75 -2.99 14.54
C PHE A 292 -16.36 -2.65 15.10
N THR A 293 -15.30 -3.38 14.72
CA THR A 293 -13.96 -3.14 15.26
C THR A 293 -13.24 -1.98 14.57
N ILE A 294 -13.39 -1.83 13.24
CA ILE A 294 -12.65 -0.83 12.45
C ILE A 294 -12.88 0.61 12.92
N PRO A 295 -14.13 1.07 13.19
CA PRO A 295 -14.35 2.44 13.69
C PRO A 295 -13.68 2.70 15.04
N ILE A 296 -13.59 1.68 15.89
CA ILE A 296 -12.93 1.76 17.20
C ILE A 296 -11.41 1.77 16.99
N MET A 297 -10.90 0.89 16.14
CA MET A 297 -9.49 0.80 15.76
C MET A 297 -8.96 2.13 15.19
N ASP A 298 -9.76 2.87 14.40
CA ASP A 298 -9.38 4.19 13.88
C ASP A 298 -9.02 5.19 15.00
N THR A 299 -9.76 5.16 16.11
CA THR A 299 -9.50 6.04 17.26
C THR A 299 -8.42 5.48 18.18
N VAL A 300 -8.55 4.21 18.57
CA VAL A 300 -7.62 3.53 19.48
C VAL A 300 -6.21 3.52 18.91
N ALA A 301 -6.03 3.22 17.62
CA ALA A 301 -4.71 3.22 17.00
C ALA A 301 -4.07 4.61 16.96
N ALA A 302 -4.86 5.67 16.76
CA ALA A 302 -4.35 7.04 16.79
C ALA A 302 -3.96 7.46 18.21
N VAL A 303 -4.79 7.18 19.22
CA VAL A 303 -4.50 7.47 20.64
C VAL A 303 -3.23 6.73 21.07
N HIS A 304 -3.15 5.44 20.75
CA HIS A 304 -2.02 4.58 21.09
C HIS A 304 -0.72 5.02 20.39
N ALA A 305 -0.76 5.29 19.08
CA ALA A 305 0.42 5.70 18.32
C ALA A 305 1.03 7.03 18.81
N HIS A 306 0.22 7.92 19.36
CA HIS A 306 0.67 9.22 19.89
C HIS A 306 0.89 9.20 21.41
N ALA A 307 0.85 8.02 22.05
CA ALA A 307 0.99 7.86 23.50
C ALA A 307 0.05 8.78 24.31
N LEU A 308 -1.16 9.02 23.80
CA LEU A 308 -2.15 9.81 24.52
C LEU A 308 -2.72 9.01 25.70
N PRO A 309 -3.16 9.69 26.79
CA PRO A 309 -3.78 9.01 27.92
C PRO A 309 -4.99 8.18 27.49
N ALA A 310 -5.01 6.91 27.91
CA ALA A 310 -6.11 5.99 27.69
C ALA A 310 -6.35 5.15 28.96
N PRO A 311 -7.56 4.59 29.16
CA PRO A 311 -7.81 3.63 30.23
C PRO A 311 -6.81 2.47 30.20
N ALA A 312 -6.36 1.99 31.36
CA ALA A 312 -5.37 0.91 31.46
C ALA A 312 -5.77 -0.39 30.74
N ALA A 313 -7.08 -0.61 30.53
CA ALA A 313 -7.59 -1.73 29.75
C ALA A 313 -7.31 -1.63 28.24
N ILE A 314 -6.94 -0.45 27.73
CA ILE A 314 -6.47 -0.24 26.35
C ILE A 314 -4.94 -0.34 26.35
N ASP A 315 -4.45 -1.56 26.59
CA ASP A 315 -3.02 -1.89 26.56
C ASP A 315 -2.58 -2.44 25.19
N ASP A 316 -1.27 -2.69 25.03
CA ASP A 316 -0.69 -3.22 23.77
C ASP A 316 -1.34 -4.54 23.32
N ALA A 317 -1.75 -5.37 24.29
CA ALA A 317 -2.35 -6.67 24.00
C ALA A 317 -3.77 -6.49 23.46
N PHE A 318 -4.57 -5.61 24.06
CA PHE A 318 -5.89 -5.22 23.56
C PHE A 318 -5.80 -4.59 22.17
N VAL A 319 -4.88 -3.64 21.96
CA VAL A 319 -4.68 -2.99 20.66
C VAL A 319 -4.29 -4.02 19.59
N THR A 320 -3.48 -5.01 19.93
CA THR A 320 -3.10 -6.10 19.02
C THR A 320 -4.30 -6.97 18.66
N ARG A 321 -5.10 -7.41 19.64
CA ARG A 321 -6.34 -8.19 19.39
C ARG A 321 -7.35 -7.40 18.57
N LEU A 322 -7.54 -6.12 18.87
CA LEU A 322 -8.41 -5.23 18.10
C LEU A 322 -7.93 -5.10 16.64
N ALA A 323 -6.62 -4.97 16.42
CA ALA A 323 -6.02 -4.91 15.09
C ALA A 323 -6.19 -6.23 14.31
N GLN A 324 -6.11 -7.39 14.97
CA GLN A 324 -6.38 -8.70 14.38
C GLN A 324 -7.84 -8.82 13.96
N ALA A 325 -8.77 -8.49 14.87
CA ALA A 325 -10.19 -8.51 14.60
C ALA A 325 -10.59 -7.55 13.46
N SER A 326 -10.01 -6.34 13.41
CA SER A 326 -10.19 -5.40 12.29
C SER A 326 -9.66 -5.92 10.96
N ALA A 327 -8.55 -6.66 10.99
CA ALA A 327 -8.03 -7.31 9.79
C ALA A 327 -8.95 -8.44 9.33
N ILE A 328 -9.51 -9.23 10.23
CA ILE A 328 -10.51 -10.25 9.91
C ILE A 328 -11.74 -9.61 9.26
N GLU A 329 -12.30 -8.54 9.85
CA GLU A 329 -13.47 -7.85 9.32
C GLU A 329 -13.25 -7.25 7.90
N TYR A 330 -12.02 -6.85 7.58
CA TYR A 330 -11.72 -6.15 6.32
C TYR A 330 -11.06 -7.00 5.24
N GLN A 331 -10.05 -7.79 5.62
CA GLN A 331 -9.10 -8.43 4.72
C GLN A 331 -9.43 -9.90 4.47
N HIS A 332 -9.95 -10.60 5.48
CA HIS A 332 -10.20 -12.04 5.39
C HIS A 332 -11.13 -12.39 4.20
N SER A 333 -12.14 -11.56 3.96
CA SER A 333 -13.06 -11.74 2.82
C SER A 333 -12.33 -11.71 1.47
N ALA A 334 -11.42 -10.76 1.28
CA ALA A 334 -10.60 -10.69 0.07
C ALA A 334 -9.61 -11.87 0.02
N TRP A 335 -9.05 -12.28 1.15
CA TRP A 335 -8.18 -13.45 1.22
C TRP A 335 -8.89 -14.76 0.86
N LYS A 336 -10.15 -14.94 1.26
CA LYS A 336 -10.97 -16.13 0.94
C LYS A 336 -11.54 -16.14 -0.48
N SER A 337 -11.71 -14.99 -1.11
CA SER A 337 -12.45 -14.87 -2.37
C SER A 337 -11.62 -14.18 -3.43
N ALA A 338 -11.10 -14.98 -4.37
CA ALA A 338 -10.36 -14.46 -5.52
C ALA A 338 -11.15 -13.42 -6.35
N PRO A 339 -12.45 -13.62 -6.67
CA PRO A 339 -13.24 -12.58 -7.33
C PRO A 339 -13.27 -11.27 -6.52
N LEU A 340 -13.45 -11.34 -5.18
CA LEU A 340 -13.48 -10.16 -4.33
C LEU A 340 -12.11 -9.47 -4.28
N ALA A 341 -11.03 -10.21 -4.06
CA ALA A 341 -9.66 -9.67 -4.06
C ALA A 341 -9.35 -8.92 -5.36
N ARG A 342 -9.69 -9.55 -6.48
CA ARG A 342 -9.53 -9.00 -7.82
C ARG A 342 -10.29 -7.68 -8.02
N MET A 343 -11.54 -7.58 -7.57
CA MET A 343 -12.29 -6.31 -7.65
C MET A 343 -11.77 -5.24 -6.68
N VAL A 344 -11.28 -5.65 -5.50
CA VAL A 344 -10.83 -4.73 -4.45
C VAL A 344 -9.48 -4.10 -4.77
N ILE A 345 -8.52 -4.89 -5.28
CA ILE A 345 -7.13 -4.45 -5.45
C ILE A 345 -6.48 -4.87 -6.77
N GLY A 346 -7.16 -5.69 -7.58
CA GLY A 346 -6.58 -6.25 -8.81
C GLY A 346 -6.10 -5.20 -9.81
N ARG A 347 -6.76 -4.03 -9.89
CA ARG A 347 -6.30 -2.91 -10.74
C ARG A 347 -4.94 -2.33 -10.29
N LEU A 348 -4.64 -2.31 -9.00
CA LEU A 348 -3.29 -1.91 -8.54
C LEU A 348 -2.28 -3.00 -8.84
N VAL A 349 -2.65 -4.27 -8.68
CA VAL A 349 -1.78 -5.41 -9.02
C VAL A 349 -1.44 -5.39 -10.52
N HIS A 350 -2.41 -5.03 -11.37
CA HIS A 350 -2.19 -4.78 -12.80
C HIS A 350 -1.07 -3.74 -13.02
N GLU A 351 -1.17 -2.57 -12.40
CA GLU A 351 -0.16 -1.51 -12.55
C GLU A 351 1.22 -1.92 -12.03
N CYS A 352 1.29 -2.65 -10.90
CA CYS A 352 2.55 -3.20 -10.41
C CYS A 352 3.18 -4.19 -11.40
N VAL A 353 2.36 -5.01 -12.06
CA VAL A 353 2.80 -5.93 -13.12
C VAL A 353 3.25 -5.18 -14.35
N ASP A 354 2.57 -4.10 -14.76
CA ASP A 354 3.02 -3.26 -15.89
C ASP A 354 4.41 -2.68 -15.64
N HIS A 355 4.67 -2.18 -14.43
CA HIS A 355 6.00 -1.68 -14.07
C HIS A 355 7.08 -2.77 -14.13
N ILE A 356 6.76 -3.99 -13.69
CA ILE A 356 7.68 -5.13 -13.78
C ILE A 356 7.94 -5.51 -15.24
N VAL A 357 6.90 -5.57 -16.07
CA VAL A 357 7.01 -5.85 -17.51
C VAL A 357 7.87 -4.80 -18.20
N ALA A 358 7.58 -3.53 -17.98
CA ALA A 358 8.34 -2.41 -18.54
C ALA A 358 9.81 -2.43 -18.07
N ALA A 359 10.06 -2.80 -16.81
CA ALA A 359 11.41 -2.92 -16.28
C ALA A 359 12.20 -4.07 -16.92
N VAL A 360 11.57 -5.22 -17.19
CA VAL A 360 12.18 -6.33 -17.92
C VAL A 360 12.50 -5.91 -19.35
N GLU A 361 11.55 -5.28 -20.05
CA GLU A 361 11.76 -4.82 -21.43
C GLU A 361 12.87 -3.75 -21.51
N GLY A 362 12.83 -2.77 -20.61
CA GLY A 362 13.83 -1.71 -20.53
C GLY A 362 15.22 -2.23 -20.16
N ASP A 363 15.35 -3.16 -19.21
CA ASP A 363 16.64 -3.78 -18.87
C ASP A 363 17.23 -4.56 -20.06
N ARG A 364 16.39 -5.31 -20.79
CA ARG A 364 16.81 -6.05 -21.99
C ARG A 364 17.18 -5.15 -23.15
N ALA A 365 16.55 -3.99 -23.27
CA ALA A 365 16.87 -2.97 -24.27
C ALA A 365 18.06 -2.08 -23.85
N ALA A 366 18.61 -2.28 -22.65
CA ALA A 366 19.60 -1.38 -22.04
C ALA A 366 19.12 0.09 -21.98
N ASP A 367 17.81 0.28 -21.76
CA ASP A 367 17.21 1.60 -21.57
C ASP A 367 17.51 2.13 -20.18
N ASP A 368 18.42 3.11 -20.11
CA ASP A 368 18.81 3.76 -18.87
C ASP A 368 17.82 4.86 -18.42
N GLN A 369 16.88 5.27 -19.28
CA GLN A 369 15.89 6.31 -18.97
C GLN A 369 14.64 5.76 -18.26
N ARG A 370 14.53 4.43 -18.11
CA ARG A 370 13.41 3.79 -17.40
C ARG A 370 13.34 4.19 -15.93
N SER A 371 12.13 4.24 -15.39
CA SER A 371 11.92 4.39 -13.95
C SER A 371 12.38 3.16 -13.19
N ARG A 372 13.28 3.37 -12.23
CA ARG A 372 13.87 2.31 -11.40
C ARG A 372 12.98 1.98 -10.22
N MET A 373 12.22 2.95 -9.71
CA MET A 373 11.34 2.75 -8.56
C MET A 373 9.97 3.39 -8.80
N ALA A 374 8.91 2.66 -8.48
CA ALA A 374 7.56 3.19 -8.41
C ALA A 374 7.13 3.30 -6.93
N ILE A 375 6.68 4.46 -6.47
CA ILE A 375 6.22 4.68 -5.09
C ILE A 375 4.75 5.07 -5.09
N TYR A 376 3.94 4.28 -4.38
CA TYR A 376 2.51 4.46 -4.19
C TYR A 376 2.22 4.78 -2.72
N SER A 377 1.86 6.03 -2.43
CA SER A 377 1.41 6.42 -1.09
C SER A 377 -0.10 6.26 -0.97
N ALA A 378 -0.50 5.40 -0.05
CA ALA A 378 -1.79 4.72 -0.05
C ALA A 378 -2.35 4.54 1.37
N HIS A 379 -3.11 3.45 1.57
CA HIS A 379 -3.93 3.22 2.76
C HIS A 379 -3.70 1.82 3.35
N ASP A 380 -4.19 1.62 4.57
CA ASP A 380 -4.39 0.28 5.15
C ASP A 380 -5.32 -0.57 4.27
N THR A 381 -6.37 0.06 3.73
CA THR A 381 -7.31 -0.52 2.76
C THR A 381 -6.66 -0.92 1.43
N THR A 382 -5.39 -0.55 1.21
CA THR A 382 -4.56 -0.97 0.08
C THR A 382 -3.68 -2.14 0.47
N LEU A 383 -2.89 -1.99 1.54
CA LEU A 383 -1.92 -2.99 1.96
C LEU A 383 -2.57 -4.29 2.43
N GLY A 384 -3.72 -4.22 3.11
CA GLY A 384 -4.44 -5.41 3.54
C GLY A 384 -4.82 -6.35 2.40
N PRO A 385 -5.58 -5.87 1.40
CA PRO A 385 -5.89 -6.65 0.21
C PRO A 385 -4.66 -7.06 -0.61
N LEU A 386 -3.59 -6.24 -0.66
CA LEU A 386 -2.34 -6.66 -1.32
C LEU A 386 -1.69 -7.84 -0.59
N LEU A 387 -1.62 -7.83 0.73
CA LEU A 387 -1.10 -8.95 1.52
C LEU A 387 -1.90 -10.23 1.28
N ALA A 388 -3.22 -10.09 1.11
CA ALA A 388 -4.08 -11.19 0.72
C ALA A 388 -3.68 -11.74 -0.66
N VAL A 389 -3.59 -10.90 -1.70
CA VAL A 389 -3.20 -11.33 -3.06
C VAL A 389 -1.80 -11.96 -3.12
N MET A 390 -0.86 -11.45 -2.32
CA MET A 390 0.50 -11.99 -2.21
C MET A 390 0.57 -13.31 -1.40
N GLY A 391 -0.57 -13.80 -0.90
CA GLY A 391 -0.65 -15.08 -0.19
C GLY A 391 0.11 -15.10 1.13
N SER A 392 0.15 -13.96 1.83
CA SER A 392 0.73 -13.89 3.17
C SER A 392 -0.03 -14.86 4.09
N GLY A 393 0.60 -16.01 4.39
CA GLY A 393 0.07 -17.04 5.28
C GLY A 393 -0.85 -18.10 4.63
N GLY A 394 -0.87 -18.25 3.31
CA GLY A 394 -1.60 -19.35 2.64
C GLY A 394 -1.95 -19.06 1.18
N ASP A 395 -2.60 -20.02 0.49
CA ASP A 395 -3.07 -19.82 -0.89
C ASP A 395 -4.34 -18.93 -0.91
N PRO A 396 -4.28 -17.70 -1.44
CA PRO A 396 -5.41 -16.80 -1.43
C PRO A 396 -6.46 -17.21 -2.46
N GLY A 397 -7.72 -17.21 -2.05
CA GLY A 397 -8.86 -17.61 -2.85
C GLY A 397 -9.16 -19.10 -2.80
N ASP A 398 -8.40 -19.89 -2.05
CA ASP A 398 -8.77 -21.27 -1.69
C ASP A 398 -9.80 -21.22 -0.55
N PRO A 399 -11.07 -21.63 -0.79
CA PRO A 399 -12.10 -21.62 0.24
C PRO A 399 -11.75 -22.57 1.41
N SER A 400 -10.94 -23.60 1.16
CA SER A 400 -10.55 -24.61 2.14
C SER A 400 -9.34 -24.21 3.01
N ALA A 401 -8.56 -23.21 2.60
CA ALA A 401 -7.37 -22.80 3.33
C ALA A 401 -7.71 -22.18 4.71
N GLU A 402 -6.93 -22.46 5.74
CA GLU A 402 -7.12 -21.84 7.06
C GLU A 402 -6.73 -20.36 7.06
N THR A 403 -7.37 -19.56 7.93
CA THR A 403 -7.03 -18.13 8.06
C THR A 403 -5.55 -17.96 8.38
N PRO A 404 -4.83 -17.07 7.67
CA PRO A 404 -3.43 -16.80 7.93
C PRO A 404 -3.15 -16.48 9.40
N GLU A 405 -2.22 -17.22 10.00
CA GLU A 405 -1.67 -16.87 11.30
C GLU A 405 -1.03 -15.47 11.23
N GLY A 406 -1.35 -14.60 12.19
CA GLY A 406 -0.80 -13.24 12.23
C GLY A 406 -1.44 -12.24 11.27
N MET A 407 -2.64 -12.51 10.72
CA MET A 407 -3.43 -11.50 10.02
C MET A 407 -3.71 -10.32 10.97
N VAL A 408 -3.18 -9.13 10.63
CA VAL A 408 -3.24 -7.94 11.48
C VAL A 408 -3.39 -6.68 10.64
N TRP A 409 -4.07 -5.67 11.20
CA TRP A 409 -4.29 -4.40 10.49
C TRP A 409 -2.94 -3.74 10.15
N PRO A 410 -2.73 -3.23 8.91
CA PRO A 410 -1.48 -2.61 8.54
C PRO A 410 -1.23 -1.38 9.39
N GLN A 411 -0.12 -1.37 10.12
CA GLN A 411 0.24 -0.25 11.01
C GLN A 411 0.54 1.03 10.22
N PHE A 412 0.52 2.19 10.87
CA PHE A 412 0.90 3.45 10.23
C PHE A 412 2.31 3.35 9.65
N ALA A 413 2.52 4.01 8.51
CA ALA A 413 3.77 3.96 7.74
C ALA A 413 4.27 2.54 7.38
N SER A 414 3.39 1.52 7.43
CA SER A 414 3.72 0.21 6.90
C SER A 414 3.96 0.28 5.39
N SER A 415 4.82 -0.60 4.88
CA SER A 415 5.18 -0.63 3.47
C SER A 415 5.35 -2.04 2.93
N MET A 416 4.99 -2.20 1.66
CA MET A 416 5.27 -3.38 0.84
C MET A 416 6.26 -2.99 -0.24
N ARG A 417 7.28 -3.83 -0.47
CA ARG A 417 8.19 -3.68 -1.61
C ARG A 417 8.13 -4.94 -2.47
N ILE A 418 7.90 -4.75 -3.76
CA ILE A 418 7.96 -5.81 -4.77
C ILE A 418 9.20 -5.53 -5.60
N GLU A 419 10.28 -6.25 -5.34
CA GLU A 419 11.56 -6.12 -6.02
C GLU A 419 11.63 -7.07 -7.20
N LEU A 420 11.93 -6.53 -8.38
CA LEU A 420 12.43 -7.30 -9.53
C LEU A 420 13.95 -7.40 -9.40
N LEU A 421 14.45 -8.63 -9.34
CA LEU A 421 15.86 -8.97 -9.23
C LEU A 421 16.33 -9.66 -10.51
N LYS A 422 17.65 -9.61 -10.77
CA LYS A 422 18.30 -10.34 -11.86
C LYS A 422 19.53 -11.09 -11.35
N ASP A 423 19.67 -12.38 -11.68
CA ASP A 423 20.91 -13.16 -11.40
C ASP A 423 21.74 -13.32 -12.68
N ALA A 424 22.98 -12.84 -12.64
CA ALA A 424 23.91 -12.86 -13.78
C ALA A 424 24.52 -14.25 -14.08
N ARG A 425 24.44 -15.23 -13.18
CA ARG A 425 25.21 -16.49 -13.30
C ARG A 425 24.67 -17.50 -14.32
N SER A 426 23.35 -17.54 -14.52
CA SER A 426 22.68 -18.26 -15.62
C SER A 426 21.19 -18.33 -15.33
N PRO A 427 20.33 -18.35 -16.37
CA PRO A 427 18.91 -18.61 -16.20
C PRO A 427 18.68 -19.93 -15.45
N TYR A 428 17.71 -19.96 -14.52
CA TYR A 428 17.35 -21.21 -13.85
C TYR A 428 17.05 -22.32 -14.87
N PRO A 429 17.37 -23.60 -14.57
CA PRO A 429 17.00 -24.71 -15.44
C PRO A 429 15.50 -24.66 -15.69
N PRO A 430 15.00 -24.98 -16.90
CA PRO A 430 13.56 -25.04 -17.15
C PRO A 430 12.91 -25.96 -16.12
N VAL A 431 12.29 -25.39 -15.10
CA VAL A 431 11.36 -26.15 -14.28
C VAL A 431 10.02 -25.87 -14.90
N ARG A 432 9.64 -26.77 -15.79
CA ARG A 432 8.25 -26.94 -16.18
C ARG A 432 7.63 -27.85 -15.13
N PRO A 433 6.77 -27.34 -14.25
CA PRO A 433 5.95 -28.23 -13.43
C PRO A 433 5.18 -29.19 -14.35
N ALA A 434 5.01 -30.44 -13.96
CA ALA A 434 4.33 -31.46 -14.79
C ALA A 434 2.92 -31.02 -15.24
N TRP A 435 2.27 -30.13 -14.48
CA TRP A 435 0.96 -29.57 -14.83
C TRP A 435 0.98 -28.60 -16.03
N GLU A 436 2.13 -28.04 -16.41
CA GLU A 436 2.26 -27.22 -17.64
C GLU A 436 2.08 -28.05 -18.92
N ASP A 437 2.41 -29.35 -18.87
CA ASP A 437 2.22 -30.26 -20.01
C ASP A 437 0.73 -30.64 -20.20
N GLU A 438 -0.09 -30.43 -19.17
CA GLU A 438 -1.54 -30.68 -19.20
C GLU A 438 -2.36 -29.46 -19.67
N GLN A 439 -1.73 -28.27 -19.76
CA GLN A 439 -2.42 -27.09 -20.25
C GLN A 439 -2.53 -27.11 -21.78
N LYS A 440 -3.75 -27.34 -22.27
CA LYS A 440 -4.12 -26.98 -23.66
C LYS A 440 -3.67 -25.54 -23.91
N ASP A 441 -3.00 -25.33 -25.04
CA ASP A 441 -2.59 -24.00 -25.49
C ASP A 441 -3.83 -23.10 -25.62
N PHE A 442 -4.10 -22.28 -24.61
CA PHE A 442 -5.16 -21.27 -24.64
C PHE A 442 -4.72 -20.01 -25.42
N SER A 443 -3.64 -20.07 -26.20
CA SER A 443 -3.13 -18.91 -26.91
C SER A 443 -4.02 -18.52 -28.09
N GLN A 444 -4.81 -17.46 -27.89
CA GLN A 444 -4.57 -16.19 -28.60
C GLN A 444 -4.82 -14.95 -27.73
N ASP A 445 -5.67 -15.05 -26.70
CA ASP A 445 -6.03 -13.93 -25.82
C ASP A 445 -6.28 -14.42 -24.37
N ALA A 446 -5.49 -13.92 -23.41
CA ALA A 446 -5.60 -14.32 -22.01
C ALA A 446 -6.91 -13.85 -21.36
N SER A 447 -7.56 -12.83 -21.92
CA SER A 447 -8.87 -12.38 -21.43
C SER A 447 -9.99 -13.41 -21.68
N MET A 448 -9.79 -14.33 -22.62
CA MET A 448 -10.75 -15.40 -22.93
C MET A 448 -10.68 -16.60 -21.96
N VAL A 449 -9.65 -16.66 -21.12
CA VAL A 449 -9.50 -17.70 -20.08
C VAL A 449 -10.21 -17.22 -18.81
N PRO A 450 -11.11 -18.04 -18.20
CA PRO A 450 -11.67 -17.74 -16.89
C PRO A 450 -10.57 -17.38 -15.90
N PHE A 451 -10.74 -16.30 -15.15
CA PHE A 451 -9.63 -15.72 -14.39
C PHE A 451 -9.02 -16.70 -13.38
N GLU A 452 -9.84 -17.59 -12.80
CA GLU A 452 -9.43 -18.62 -11.85
C GLU A 452 -8.45 -19.63 -12.43
N LYS A 453 -8.45 -19.78 -13.77
CA LYS A 453 -7.61 -20.73 -14.52
C LYS A 453 -6.40 -20.06 -15.16
N ARG A 454 -6.21 -18.74 -14.98
CA ARG A 454 -5.09 -18.02 -15.59
C ARG A 454 -3.79 -18.35 -14.88
N VAL A 455 -2.77 -18.64 -15.67
CA VAL A 455 -1.38 -18.81 -15.23
C VAL A 455 -0.46 -17.69 -15.69
N ARG A 456 -1.01 -16.71 -16.40
CA ARG A 456 -0.33 -15.48 -16.80
C ARG A 456 -1.27 -14.29 -16.63
N PRO A 457 -0.80 -13.17 -16.07
CA PRO A 457 -1.59 -11.94 -16.03
C PRO A 457 -1.91 -11.46 -17.44
N VAL A 458 -3.08 -10.84 -17.62
CA VAL A 458 -3.56 -10.45 -18.97
C VAL A 458 -2.74 -9.35 -19.62
N ASN A 459 -2.04 -8.54 -18.82
CA ASN A 459 -1.18 -7.45 -19.25
C ASN A 459 0.28 -7.85 -19.49
N VAL A 460 0.65 -9.13 -19.27
CA VAL A 460 2.00 -9.59 -19.62
C VAL A 460 2.04 -10.01 -21.09
N PRO A 461 2.85 -9.34 -21.95
CA PRO A 461 2.88 -9.60 -23.36
C PRO A 461 3.48 -10.98 -23.67
N LYS A 462 2.99 -11.61 -24.75
CA LYS A 462 3.48 -12.92 -25.19
C LYS A 462 4.97 -12.91 -25.54
N THR A 463 5.52 -11.76 -25.93
CA THR A 463 6.95 -11.57 -26.27
C THR A 463 7.88 -11.92 -25.11
N LEU A 464 7.45 -11.71 -23.87
CA LEU A 464 8.20 -12.10 -22.68
C LEU A 464 8.18 -13.62 -22.41
N TYR A 465 7.23 -14.34 -23.02
CA TYR A 465 7.10 -15.81 -22.93
C TYR A 465 7.55 -16.55 -24.19
N ARG A 466 7.57 -15.87 -25.34
CA ARG A 466 7.91 -16.42 -26.66
C ARG A 466 8.66 -15.36 -27.46
N TRP A 467 9.95 -15.56 -27.65
CA TRP A 467 10.73 -14.72 -28.58
C TRP A 467 10.52 -15.18 -30.02
N SER A 468 10.29 -14.23 -30.94
CA SER A 468 10.29 -14.45 -32.40
C SER A 468 11.55 -13.83 -33.00
N PRO A 469 12.25 -14.49 -33.92
CA PRO A 469 13.42 -13.90 -34.56
C PRO A 469 13.00 -12.79 -35.52
N ALA A 470 13.64 -11.63 -35.40
CA ALA A 470 13.74 -10.70 -36.53
C ALA A 470 14.66 -11.33 -37.60
N SER A 471 14.12 -11.44 -38.82
CA SER A 471 14.79 -11.75 -40.08
C SER A 471 15.62 -13.05 -40.18
N GLY A 472 15.05 -14.05 -40.86
CA GLY A 472 15.79 -14.81 -41.88
C GLY A 472 16.70 -15.97 -41.46
N ARG A 473 16.65 -16.48 -40.22
CA ARG A 473 17.36 -17.71 -39.84
C ARG A 473 16.41 -18.88 -39.60
N THR A 474 16.44 -19.83 -40.53
CA THR A 474 15.75 -21.13 -40.47
C THR A 474 16.47 -22.03 -39.47
N THR A 475 16.09 -21.91 -38.21
CA THR A 475 16.07 -22.95 -37.16
C THR A 475 15.57 -22.23 -35.90
N ALA A 476 14.26 -22.32 -35.67
CA ALA A 476 13.61 -21.75 -34.50
C ALA A 476 14.01 -22.54 -33.25
N GLU A 477 15.22 -22.31 -32.74
CA GLU A 477 15.48 -22.56 -31.33
C GLU A 477 14.63 -21.57 -30.55
N ARG A 478 13.56 -22.09 -29.95
CA ARG A 478 12.78 -21.40 -28.93
C ARG A 478 13.77 -20.77 -27.96
N ASN A 479 13.75 -19.45 -27.81
CA ASN A 479 14.36 -18.81 -26.66
C ASN A 479 13.26 -18.48 -25.63
N PRO A 480 12.84 -19.43 -24.77
CA PRO A 480 11.92 -19.20 -23.66
C PRO A 480 12.60 -18.44 -22.49
N ARG A 481 13.66 -17.65 -22.75
CA ARG A 481 14.58 -17.11 -21.72
C ARG A 481 14.41 -15.61 -21.42
N ALA A 482 13.39 -14.90 -21.91
CA ALA A 482 13.29 -13.46 -21.68
C ALA A 482 13.05 -13.06 -20.21
N ILE A 483 12.46 -13.96 -19.40
CA ILE A 483 12.18 -13.74 -17.97
C ILE A 483 13.00 -14.64 -17.03
N ARG A 484 13.91 -15.48 -17.55
CA ARG A 484 14.53 -16.57 -16.77
C ARG A 484 15.69 -16.16 -15.87
N ASP A 485 16.28 -15.03 -16.16
CA ASP A 485 17.28 -14.37 -15.34
C ASP A 485 16.62 -13.48 -14.28
N TYR A 486 15.30 -13.34 -14.30
CA TYR A 486 14.55 -12.48 -13.39
C TYR A 486 13.83 -13.23 -12.29
N TYR A 487 13.82 -12.60 -11.13
CA TYR A 487 13.20 -13.08 -9.92
C TYR A 487 12.40 -11.97 -9.25
N VAL A 488 11.45 -12.33 -8.41
CA VAL A 488 10.66 -11.38 -7.63
C VAL A 488 10.77 -11.72 -6.15
N ARG A 489 11.00 -10.68 -5.35
CA ARG A 489 10.92 -10.77 -3.89
C ARG A 489 9.91 -9.76 -3.37
N VAL A 490 9.06 -10.20 -2.46
CA VAL A 490 8.09 -9.34 -1.78
C VAL A 490 8.51 -9.15 -0.34
N TRP A 491 8.49 -7.91 0.11
CA TRP A 491 8.73 -7.51 1.50
C TRP A 491 7.47 -6.86 2.06
N TYR A 492 7.18 -7.09 3.33
CA TYR A 492 6.22 -6.32 4.11
C TYR A 492 6.87 -5.90 5.43
N ASN A 493 7.00 -4.59 5.63
CA ASN A 493 7.78 -4.00 6.74
C ASN A 493 9.17 -4.65 6.87
N ASP A 494 9.87 -4.79 5.74
CA ASP A 494 11.19 -5.43 5.62
C ASP A 494 11.28 -6.88 6.13
N ARG A 495 10.14 -7.58 6.19
CA ARG A 495 10.08 -9.03 6.34
C ARG A 495 9.69 -9.66 5.02
N THR A 496 10.39 -10.71 4.61
CA THR A 496 10.10 -11.39 3.35
C THR A 496 8.72 -12.05 3.42
N VAL A 497 7.89 -11.79 2.41
CA VAL A 497 6.62 -12.49 2.18
C VAL A 497 6.88 -13.65 1.24
N GLN A 498 6.65 -14.87 1.72
CA GLN A 498 6.81 -16.08 0.92
C GLN A 498 5.52 -16.38 0.16
N LEU A 499 5.53 -16.17 -1.15
CA LEU A 499 4.33 -16.42 -1.96
C LEU A 499 4.07 -17.94 -2.10
N PRO A 500 2.81 -18.38 -2.09
CA PRO A 500 2.45 -19.79 -2.23
C PRO A 500 3.08 -20.48 -3.44
N THR A 501 2.96 -19.90 -4.64
CA THR A 501 3.52 -20.50 -5.87
C THR A 501 5.04 -20.68 -5.82
N CYS A 502 5.77 -19.85 -5.07
CA CYS A 502 7.23 -19.94 -5.00
C CYS A 502 7.71 -21.15 -4.17
N ARG A 503 6.82 -21.84 -3.46
CA ARG A 503 7.14 -23.06 -2.70
C ARG A 503 7.35 -24.26 -3.61
N ASP A 504 6.78 -24.22 -4.80
CA ASP A 504 6.88 -25.32 -5.76
C ASP A 504 8.35 -25.52 -6.19
N PRO A 505 8.78 -26.79 -6.40
CA PRO A 505 10.09 -27.07 -6.95
C PRO A 505 10.33 -26.26 -8.23
N GLY A 506 11.42 -25.49 -8.27
CA GLY A 506 11.80 -24.68 -9.42
C GLY A 506 11.08 -23.35 -9.61
N ALA A 507 10.14 -23.00 -8.73
CA ALA A 507 9.47 -21.70 -8.75
C ALA A 507 10.23 -20.63 -7.93
N HIS A 508 11.46 -20.90 -7.49
CA HIS A 508 12.26 -19.99 -6.67
C HIS A 508 13.75 -20.03 -7.00
N HIS A 509 14.45 -19.01 -6.49
CA HIS A 509 15.90 -18.88 -6.61
C HIS A 509 16.62 -19.96 -5.80
N THR A 510 17.57 -20.67 -6.41
CA THR A 510 18.26 -21.81 -5.77
C THR A 510 19.06 -21.44 -4.53
N LEU A 511 19.75 -20.28 -4.55
CA LEU A 511 20.49 -19.77 -3.38
C LEU A 511 19.61 -19.05 -2.34
N LEU A 512 18.68 -18.18 -2.76
CA LEU A 512 17.88 -17.34 -1.87
C LEU A 512 16.58 -18.01 -1.40
N GLY A 513 16.31 -19.21 -1.90
CA GLY A 513 15.19 -20.05 -1.51
C GLY A 513 13.82 -19.48 -1.90
N PRO A 514 12.74 -20.07 -1.35
CA PRO A 514 11.35 -19.74 -1.67
C PRO A 514 10.89 -18.31 -1.39
N SER A 515 11.70 -17.51 -0.68
CA SER A 515 11.43 -16.07 -0.45
C SER A 515 11.71 -15.21 -1.68
N VAL A 516 12.36 -15.79 -2.70
CA VAL A 516 12.68 -15.15 -3.98
C VAL A 516 12.13 -16.02 -5.10
N CYS A 517 10.99 -15.63 -5.63
CA CYS A 517 10.28 -16.34 -6.69
C CYS A 517 11.00 -16.20 -8.03
N THR A 518 10.89 -17.17 -8.92
CA THR A 518 11.10 -16.90 -10.35
C THR A 518 10.06 -15.88 -10.81
N LEU A 519 10.39 -15.04 -11.80
CA LEU A 519 9.41 -14.07 -12.33
C LEU A 519 8.16 -14.79 -12.88
N ASP A 520 8.33 -15.96 -13.49
CA ASP A 520 7.23 -16.81 -13.92
C ASP A 520 6.34 -17.30 -12.76
N GLY A 521 6.94 -17.76 -11.65
CA GLY A 521 6.21 -18.15 -10.45
C GLY A 521 5.41 -16.99 -9.85
N PHE A 522 5.98 -15.78 -9.84
CA PHE A 522 5.27 -14.58 -9.42
C PHE A 522 4.08 -14.26 -10.34
N PHE A 523 4.28 -14.32 -11.66
CA PHE A 523 3.19 -14.10 -12.61
C PHE A 523 2.05 -15.10 -12.44
N LYS A 524 2.36 -16.37 -12.19
CA LYS A 524 1.35 -17.41 -11.86
C LYS A 524 0.59 -17.08 -10.58
N GLN A 525 1.27 -16.64 -9.53
CA GLN A 525 0.65 -16.22 -8.27
C GLN A 525 -0.39 -15.12 -8.49
N VAL A 526 -0.06 -14.10 -9.29
CA VAL A 526 -0.91 -12.90 -9.43
C VAL A 526 -1.90 -12.99 -10.60
N ALA A 527 -1.74 -13.94 -11.54
CA ALA A 527 -2.48 -14.01 -12.79
C ALA A 527 -4.01 -13.95 -12.64
N ARG A 528 -4.58 -14.68 -11.67
CA ARG A 528 -6.03 -14.69 -11.43
C ARG A 528 -6.55 -13.38 -10.84
N PHE A 529 -5.69 -12.58 -10.21
CA PHE A 529 -6.08 -11.32 -9.57
C PHE A 529 -5.93 -10.09 -10.46
N VAL A 530 -5.30 -10.20 -11.63
CA VAL A 530 -5.04 -9.07 -12.53
C VAL A 530 -6.11 -8.97 -13.61
N PRO A 531 -7.03 -7.98 -13.55
CA PRO A 531 -8.04 -7.78 -14.56
C PRO A 531 -7.54 -6.94 -15.72
N SER A 532 -8.09 -7.13 -16.92
CA SER A 532 -8.03 -6.11 -17.97
C SER A 532 -8.94 -4.93 -17.59
N GLU A 533 -8.75 -3.77 -18.22
CA GLU A 533 -9.65 -2.62 -18.00
C GLU A 533 -11.11 -2.98 -18.31
N LYS A 534 -11.33 -3.74 -19.39
CA LYS A 534 -12.65 -4.23 -19.80
C LYS A 534 -13.26 -5.17 -18.75
N GLU A 535 -12.47 -6.08 -18.19
CA GLU A 535 -12.90 -6.99 -17.13
C GLU A 535 -13.25 -6.22 -15.86
N ALA A 536 -12.38 -5.31 -15.42
CA ALA A 536 -12.63 -4.51 -14.21
C ALA A 536 -13.90 -3.65 -14.34
N ALA A 537 -14.15 -3.07 -15.52
CA ALA A 537 -15.37 -2.33 -15.79
C ALA A 537 -16.60 -3.26 -15.81
N ALA A 538 -16.49 -4.44 -16.42
CA ALA A 538 -17.57 -5.42 -16.48
C ALA A 538 -17.93 -5.99 -15.10
N GLU A 539 -16.92 -6.31 -14.29
CA GLU A 539 -17.07 -6.82 -12.92
C GLU A 539 -17.84 -5.85 -12.01
N CYS A 540 -17.78 -4.54 -12.30
CA CYS A 540 -18.50 -3.54 -11.52
C CYS A 540 -19.95 -3.30 -11.93
N ARG A 541 -20.42 -3.88 -13.04
CA ARG A 541 -21.82 -3.82 -13.44
C ARG A 541 -22.64 -4.85 -12.65
N THR A 542 -23.83 -4.46 -12.23
CA THR A 542 -24.90 -5.42 -11.87
C THR A 542 -25.55 -5.82 -13.18
N ASP A 543 -25.64 -7.13 -13.46
CA ASP A 543 -26.25 -7.66 -14.69
C ASP A 543 -27.63 -7.04 -15.00
#